data_AF-A0A940ZDR6-F1
#
_entry.id   AF-A0A940ZDR6-F1
#
_cell.length_a   1.000
_cell.length_b   1.000
_cell.length_c   1.000
_cell.angle_alpha   90.00
_cell.angle_beta   90.00
_cell.angle_gamma   90.00
#
_symmetry.space_group_name_H-M   'P 1'
#
loop_
_entity.id
_entity.type
_entity.pdbx_description
1 polymer ?
#
loop_
_entity_poly.entity_id
_entity_poly.type
_entity_poly.pdbx_seq_one_letter_code
_entity_poly.pdbx_strand_id
1 'polypeptide(L)'
;MATEDLKKIIEAANEEAVKRMNAGDPVLVDIAPAREVIPGFQDRMITHSGPPIDWARMCGAQRGAMIGAVLFEGWAKNAEEASRLLEGGGVRFEPNHHHQAVGPMAGTISPSMPVWVVENRAFGNRAFCRQVEGRQQFGDFSESALQDLHRWKNVWAPSLRQGLRETGGLPLKPIIAKALMMGDELHNRPVAASSLFANAMGSAMVEAGVVKENLVATLKYTANHELLFLGLSM
;
A
#
# COMPACT_ATOMS: atom_id res chain seq x y z
N MET A 1 2.12 42.56 21.73
CA MET A 1 3.38 42.38 20.97
C MET A 1 3.76 40.90 20.85
N ALA A 2 4.01 40.13 21.91
CA ALA A 2 4.39 38.70 21.79
C ALA A 2 3.33 37.78 21.14
N THR A 3 2.04 38.06 21.33
CA THR A 3 0.93 37.27 20.75
C THR A 3 0.71 37.52 19.25
N GLU A 4 0.94 38.74 18.77
CA GLU A 4 0.87 39.06 17.34
C GLU A 4 2.02 38.42 16.55
N ASP A 5 3.17 38.27 17.20
CA ASP A 5 4.34 37.59 16.62
C ASP A 5 4.08 36.08 16.51
N LEU A 6 3.55 35.44 17.56
CA LEU A 6 3.19 34.01 17.53
C LEU A 6 2.12 33.70 16.47
N LYS A 7 1.09 34.54 16.34
CA LYS A 7 0.06 34.36 15.31
C LYS A 7 0.66 34.35 13.90
N LYS A 8 1.54 35.31 13.59
CA LYS A 8 2.20 35.40 12.28
C LYS A 8 3.07 34.18 11.99
N ILE A 9 3.80 33.68 12.99
CA ILE A 9 4.61 32.46 12.85
C ILE A 9 3.73 31.25 12.49
N ILE A 10 2.59 31.09 13.17
CA ILE A 10 1.63 30.01 12.88
C ILE A 10 1.04 30.15 11.47
N GLU A 11 0.61 31.35 11.10
CA GLU A 11 0.02 31.61 9.78
C GLU A 11 1.02 31.31 8.65
N ALA A 12 2.26 31.77 8.78
CA ALA A 12 3.32 31.49 7.80
C ALA A 12 3.64 29.99 7.70
N ALA A 13 3.71 29.28 8.83
CA ALA A 13 3.94 27.84 8.84
C ALA A 13 2.78 27.06 8.17
N ASN A 14 1.54 27.46 8.43
CA ASN A 14 0.36 26.86 7.82
C ASN A 14 0.29 27.11 6.32
N GLU A 15 0.62 28.33 5.87
CA GLU A 15 0.66 28.67 4.45
C GLU A 15 1.68 27.80 3.70
N GLU A 16 2.89 27.65 4.24
CA GLU A 16 3.91 26.77 3.65
C GLU A 16 3.47 25.30 3.65
N ALA A 17 2.85 24.82 4.73
CA ALA A 17 2.35 23.44 4.81
C ALA A 17 1.28 23.16 3.73
N VAL A 18 0.27 24.03 3.61
CA VAL A 18 -0.80 23.90 2.60
C VAL A 18 -0.25 24.02 1.18
N LYS A 19 0.67 24.96 0.96
CA LYS A 19 1.33 25.13 -0.33
C LYS A 19 2.03 23.84 -0.76
N ARG A 20 2.77 23.18 0.14
CA ARG A 20 3.44 21.90 -0.16
C ARG A 20 2.45 20.78 -0.44
N MET A 21 1.38 20.65 0.35
CA MET A 21 0.34 19.64 0.12
C MET A 21 -0.29 19.79 -1.28
N ASN A 22 -0.65 21.02 -1.67
CA ASN A 22 -1.24 21.28 -2.98
C ASN A 22 -0.25 21.10 -4.14
N ALA A 23 1.01 21.49 -3.94
CA ALA A 23 2.06 21.43 -4.96
C ALA A 23 2.62 20.02 -5.20
N GLY A 24 2.39 19.06 -4.30
CA GLY A 24 2.91 17.70 -4.42
C GLY A 24 2.58 17.05 -5.76
N ASP A 25 3.51 16.34 -6.38
CA ASP A 25 3.32 15.69 -7.69
C ASP A 25 3.50 14.18 -7.56
N PRO A 26 2.47 13.46 -7.06
CA PRO A 26 2.57 12.02 -6.80
C PRO A 26 2.54 11.23 -8.11
N VAL A 27 3.61 10.46 -8.32
CA VAL A 27 3.76 9.53 -9.43
C VAL A 27 4.02 8.15 -8.87
N LEU A 28 3.24 7.15 -9.30
CA LEU A 28 3.56 5.75 -9.05
C LEU A 28 4.78 5.40 -9.90
N VAL A 29 5.90 5.07 -9.25
CA VAL A 29 7.19 4.84 -9.93
C VAL A 29 7.65 3.39 -9.89
N ASP A 30 7.17 2.60 -8.93
CA ASP A 30 7.48 1.17 -8.87
C ASP A 30 6.40 0.37 -8.10
N ILE A 31 6.47 -0.95 -8.22
CA ILE A 31 5.76 -1.90 -7.36
C ILE A 31 6.78 -2.95 -6.94
N ALA A 32 7.11 -2.99 -5.65
CA ALA A 32 8.26 -3.78 -5.18
C ALA A 32 7.97 -4.46 -3.84
N PRO A 33 8.66 -5.56 -3.51
CA PRO A 33 8.65 -6.12 -2.16
C PRO A 33 9.02 -5.05 -1.11
N ALA A 34 8.27 -5.00 -0.01
CA ALA A 34 8.43 -3.99 1.04
C ALA A 34 9.88 -3.85 1.53
N ARG A 35 10.58 -4.98 1.74
CA ARG A 35 11.99 -4.99 2.21
C ARG A 35 12.97 -4.28 1.29
N GLU A 36 12.65 -4.15 0.00
CA GLU A 36 13.55 -3.59 -1.00
C GLU A 36 13.45 -2.06 -1.06
N VAL A 37 12.34 -1.49 -0.58
CA VAL A 37 12.00 -0.09 -0.85
C VAL A 37 11.59 0.71 0.39
N ILE A 38 11.05 0.07 1.44
CA ILE A 38 10.63 0.78 2.65
C ILE A 38 11.85 1.07 3.53
N PRO A 39 12.13 2.34 3.90
CA PRO A 39 13.27 2.69 4.74
C PRO A 39 13.22 2.04 6.12
N GLY A 40 14.33 1.46 6.55
CA GLY A 40 14.47 0.88 7.89
C GLY A 40 13.66 -0.41 8.12
N PHE A 41 13.14 -1.04 7.06
CA PHE A 41 12.46 -2.33 7.15
C PHE A 41 13.49 -3.45 7.45
N GLN A 42 13.29 -4.18 8.55
CA GLN A 42 14.26 -5.17 9.06
C GLN A 42 13.81 -6.61 8.83
N ASP A 43 14.77 -7.55 8.87
CA ASP A 43 14.50 -8.99 8.84
C ASP A 43 13.71 -9.38 10.11
N ARG A 44 12.42 -9.68 9.95
CA ARG A 44 11.40 -9.93 11.01
C ARG A 44 10.73 -8.69 11.62
N MET A 45 10.40 -7.74 10.76
CA MET A 45 9.48 -6.65 11.06
C MET A 45 8.16 -6.85 10.31
N ILE A 46 7.04 -6.57 10.98
CA ILE A 46 5.74 -6.37 10.33
C ILE A 46 5.23 -5.00 10.76
N THR A 47 4.93 -4.14 9.80
CA THR A 47 4.36 -2.83 10.09
C THR A 47 2.83 -2.88 10.11
N HIS A 48 2.15 -1.93 10.76
CA HIS A 48 0.68 -1.91 10.87
C HIS A 48 0.08 -0.51 10.77
N SER A 49 -1.24 -0.43 10.55
CA SER A 49 -1.97 0.84 10.60
C SER A 49 -2.09 1.38 12.03
N GLY A 50 -2.30 2.69 12.15
CA GLY A 50 -2.49 3.36 13.44
C GLY A 50 -1.20 3.70 14.19
N PRO A 51 -1.32 4.22 15.42
CA PRO A 51 -0.18 4.58 16.29
C PRO A 51 0.49 3.33 16.91
N PRO A 52 1.66 3.48 17.58
CA PRO A 52 2.32 2.36 18.26
C PRO A 52 1.38 1.55 19.15
N ILE A 53 1.39 0.23 18.99
CA ILE A 53 0.57 -0.69 19.77
C ILE A 53 1.34 -2.00 19.99
N ASP A 54 1.25 -2.55 21.20
CA ASP A 54 1.78 -3.88 21.51
C ASP A 54 0.80 -4.99 21.09
N TRP A 55 1.31 -6.22 20.99
CA TRP A 55 0.51 -7.39 20.64
C TRP A 55 -0.70 -7.59 21.56
N ALA A 56 -0.52 -7.40 22.86
CA ALA A 56 -1.56 -7.61 23.87
C ALA A 56 -2.76 -6.68 23.67
N ARG A 57 -2.55 -5.50 23.07
CA ARG A 57 -3.60 -4.51 22.80
C ARG A 57 -4.14 -4.52 21.37
N MET A 58 -3.51 -5.24 20.44
CA MET A 58 -4.05 -5.41 19.09
C MET A 58 -5.43 -6.07 19.12
N CYS A 59 -6.35 -5.55 18.31
CA CYS A 59 -7.69 -6.13 18.17
C CYS A 59 -7.67 -7.45 17.38
N GLY A 60 -8.77 -8.21 17.39
CA GLY A 60 -8.84 -9.51 16.71
C GLY A 60 -8.44 -9.47 15.23
N ALA A 61 -8.91 -8.47 14.48
CA ALA A 61 -8.57 -8.30 13.06
C ALA A 61 -7.07 -8.02 12.86
N GLN A 62 -6.47 -7.15 13.68
CA GLN A 62 -5.02 -6.88 13.62
C GLN A 62 -4.21 -8.13 13.97
N ARG A 63 -4.60 -8.87 15.02
CA ARG A 63 -3.93 -10.12 15.41
C ARG A 63 -4.00 -11.17 14.30
N GLY A 64 -5.18 -11.36 13.70
CA GLY A 64 -5.36 -12.27 12.58
C GLY A 64 -4.49 -11.88 11.37
N ALA A 65 -4.40 -10.58 11.07
CA ALA A 65 -3.59 -10.08 9.97
C ALA A 65 -2.10 -10.33 10.21
N MET A 66 -1.62 -10.10 11.44
CA MET A 66 -0.24 -10.41 11.85
C MET A 66 0.08 -11.91 11.74
N ILE A 67 -0.83 -12.78 12.19
CA ILE A 67 -0.71 -14.24 12.03
C ILE A 67 -0.60 -14.59 10.54
N GLY A 68 -1.50 -14.06 9.70
CA GLY A 68 -1.48 -14.27 8.26
C GLY A 68 -0.17 -13.81 7.61
N ALA A 69 0.36 -12.67 8.02
CA ALA A 69 1.64 -12.15 7.53
C ALA A 69 2.83 -13.04 7.95
N VAL A 70 2.86 -13.55 9.19
CA VAL A 70 3.86 -14.51 9.66
C VAL A 70 3.82 -15.82 8.86
N LEU A 71 2.63 -16.33 8.55
CA LEU A 71 2.44 -17.52 7.73
C LEU A 71 2.88 -17.29 6.28
N PHE A 72 2.49 -16.14 5.70
CA PHE A 72 2.88 -15.74 4.34
C PHE A 72 4.39 -15.62 4.16
N GLU A 73 5.12 -15.12 5.16
CA GLU A 73 6.58 -15.06 5.15
C GLU A 73 7.25 -16.41 5.46
N GLY A 74 6.47 -17.43 5.87
CA GLY A 74 6.98 -18.75 6.22
C GLY A 74 7.78 -18.78 7.54
N TRP A 75 7.53 -17.83 8.45
CA TRP A 75 8.22 -17.80 9.75
C TRP A 75 7.63 -18.78 10.76
N ALA A 76 6.44 -19.32 10.47
CA ALA A 76 5.76 -20.34 11.25
C ALA A 76 5.01 -21.30 10.31
N LYS A 77 4.74 -22.53 10.77
CA LYS A 77 4.05 -23.55 9.95
C LYS A 77 2.53 -23.53 10.08
N ASN A 78 2.02 -22.95 11.16
CA ASN A 78 0.59 -22.91 11.50
C ASN A 78 0.28 -21.71 12.42
N ALA A 79 -1.00 -21.44 12.62
CA ALA A 79 -1.48 -20.28 13.38
C ALA A 79 -1.03 -20.31 14.85
N GLU A 80 -0.90 -21.49 15.46
CA GLU A 80 -0.45 -21.67 16.84
C GLU A 80 1.04 -21.30 16.98
N GLU A 81 1.89 -21.77 16.07
CA GLU A 81 3.31 -21.38 16.03
C GLU A 81 3.46 -19.88 15.75
N ALA A 82 2.66 -19.33 14.83
CA ALA A 82 2.68 -17.91 14.50
C ALA A 82 2.29 -17.05 15.72
N SER A 83 1.23 -17.43 16.44
CA SER A 83 0.80 -16.73 17.65
C SER A 83 1.88 -16.75 18.73
N ARG A 84 2.52 -17.91 18.97
CA ARG A 84 3.64 -18.01 19.92
C ARG A 84 4.82 -17.13 19.52
N LEU A 85 5.13 -17.05 18.22
CA LEU A 85 6.23 -16.21 17.71
C LEU A 85 5.92 -14.72 17.95
N LEU A 86 4.68 -14.29 17.69
CA LEU A 86 4.22 -12.91 17.88
C LEU A 86 4.19 -12.53 19.37
N GLU A 87 3.66 -13.41 20.22
CA GLU A 87 3.61 -13.24 21.68
C GLU A 87 5.00 -13.22 22.32
N GLY A 88 5.90 -14.06 21.83
CA GLY A 88 7.27 -14.17 22.34
C GLY A 88 8.22 -13.05 21.89
N GLY A 89 7.73 -12.05 21.13
CA GLY A 89 8.56 -10.95 20.63
C GLY A 89 9.52 -11.35 19.52
N GLY A 90 9.27 -12.48 18.83
CA GLY A 90 10.08 -12.94 17.70
C GLY A 90 9.86 -12.15 16.40
N VAL A 91 8.91 -11.21 16.41
CA VAL A 91 8.60 -10.26 15.34
C VAL A 91 8.48 -8.87 15.94
N ARG A 92 9.10 -7.88 15.30
CA ARG A 92 8.96 -6.46 15.66
C ARG A 92 7.73 -5.85 15.00
N PHE A 93 6.93 -5.13 15.77
CA PHE A 93 5.78 -4.36 15.28
C PHE A 93 6.13 -2.88 15.20
N GLU A 94 5.83 -2.24 14.08
CA GLU A 94 6.04 -0.80 13.90
C GLU A 94 4.85 -0.15 13.18
N PRO A 95 4.47 1.08 13.52
CA PRO A 95 3.52 1.85 12.73
C PRO A 95 4.02 2.10 11.31
N ASN A 96 3.14 1.95 10.31
CA ASN A 96 3.45 2.28 8.92
C ASN A 96 4.00 3.72 8.78
N HIS A 97 3.43 4.68 9.52
CA HIS A 97 3.80 6.09 9.45
C HIS A 97 5.25 6.37 9.90
N HIS A 98 5.88 5.50 10.70
CA HIS A 98 7.30 5.63 11.04
C HIS A 98 8.24 5.29 9.87
N HIS A 99 7.71 4.61 8.86
CA HIS A 99 8.46 4.07 7.73
C HIS A 99 8.00 4.67 6.39
N GLN A 100 7.43 5.88 6.41
CA GLN A 100 6.87 6.55 5.23
C GLN A 100 5.79 5.72 4.51
N ALA A 101 5.17 4.79 5.23
CA ALA A 101 4.17 3.89 4.69
C ALA A 101 2.79 4.20 5.27
N VAL A 102 1.77 3.74 4.56
CA VAL A 102 0.38 3.68 4.99
C VAL A 102 -0.20 2.32 4.60
N GLY A 103 -1.35 1.95 5.18
CA GLY A 103 -1.98 0.68 4.84
C GLY A 103 -3.45 0.67 5.25
N PRO A 104 -4.36 0.20 4.38
CA PRO A 104 -5.79 0.16 4.66
C PRO A 104 -6.11 -0.89 5.74
N MET A 105 -7.16 -0.65 6.54
CA MET A 105 -7.67 -1.59 7.55
C MET A 105 -6.62 -1.93 8.61
N ALA A 106 -6.29 -3.21 8.85
CA ALA A 106 -5.18 -3.58 9.73
C ALA A 106 -3.81 -3.08 9.20
N GLY A 107 -3.73 -2.81 7.90
CA GLY A 107 -2.58 -2.17 7.25
C GLY A 107 -1.28 -2.95 7.37
N THR A 108 -1.34 -4.26 7.59
CA THR A 108 -0.14 -5.06 7.87
C THR A 108 0.75 -5.20 6.65
N ILE A 109 2.01 -4.84 6.76
CA ILE A 109 3.01 -5.01 5.68
C ILE A 109 4.14 -5.90 6.21
N SER A 110 4.45 -6.97 5.48
CA SER A 110 5.59 -7.87 5.76
C SER A 110 6.64 -7.81 4.63
N PRO A 111 7.88 -8.27 4.85
CA PRO A 111 9.01 -8.05 3.93
C PRO A 111 8.77 -8.42 2.46
N SER A 112 8.06 -9.51 2.21
CA SER A 112 7.78 -10.05 0.87
C SER A 112 6.49 -9.53 0.24
N MET A 113 5.68 -8.77 0.98
CA MET A 113 4.47 -8.18 0.40
C MET A 113 4.85 -7.10 -0.61
N PRO A 114 4.24 -7.08 -1.81
CA PRO A 114 4.42 -5.99 -2.73
C PRO A 114 3.75 -4.72 -2.20
N VAL A 115 4.41 -3.58 -2.39
CA VAL A 115 3.89 -2.25 -2.07
C VAL A 115 3.93 -1.36 -3.30
N TRP A 116 2.97 -0.43 -3.37
CA TRP A 116 3.05 0.74 -4.24
C TRP A 116 4.22 1.61 -3.81
N VAL A 117 5.01 2.09 -4.76
CA VAL A 117 6.07 3.07 -4.53
C VAL A 117 5.69 4.36 -5.22
N VAL A 118 5.24 5.34 -4.44
CA VAL A 118 4.86 6.65 -4.94
C VAL A 118 5.97 7.64 -4.64
N GLU A 119 6.44 8.34 -5.66
CA GLU A 119 7.38 9.44 -5.53
C GLU A 119 6.66 10.76 -5.74
N ASN A 120 6.87 11.69 -4.82
CA ASN A 120 6.46 13.07 -4.97
C ASN A 120 7.53 13.82 -5.76
N ARG A 121 7.39 13.92 -7.07
CA ARG A 121 8.41 14.53 -7.95
C ARG A 121 8.65 16.02 -7.67
N ALA A 122 7.69 16.71 -7.05
CA ALA A 122 7.85 18.10 -6.65
C ALA A 122 8.85 18.30 -5.51
N PHE A 123 9.00 17.32 -4.61
CA PHE A 123 9.79 17.46 -3.38
C PHE A 123 10.75 16.29 -3.10
N GLY A 124 10.77 15.25 -3.93
CA GLY A 124 11.69 14.11 -3.88
C GLY A 124 11.41 13.09 -2.77
N ASN A 125 10.40 13.29 -1.92
CA ASN A 125 10.03 12.30 -0.91
C ASN A 125 9.23 11.14 -1.52
N ARG A 126 9.23 9.98 -0.84
CA ARG A 126 8.47 8.81 -1.23
C ARG A 126 7.45 8.42 -0.17
N ALA A 127 6.42 7.70 -0.60
CA ALA A 127 5.44 7.05 0.25
C ALA A 127 5.15 5.63 -0.27
N PHE A 128 4.76 4.75 0.65
CA PHE A 128 4.53 3.34 0.36
C PHE A 128 3.17 2.89 0.86
N CYS A 129 2.50 2.02 0.12
CA CYS A 129 1.25 1.43 0.58
C CYS A 129 1.14 -0.01 0.12
N ARG A 130 0.69 -0.91 1.00
CA ARG A 130 0.36 -2.28 0.59
C ARG A 130 -0.81 -2.29 -0.37
N GLN A 131 -0.87 -3.35 -1.15
CA GLN A 131 -2.02 -3.65 -1.99
C GLN A 131 -3.28 -3.80 -1.17
N VAL A 132 -4.43 -3.40 -1.71
CA VAL A 132 -5.73 -3.63 -1.09
C VAL A 132 -6.19 -5.02 -1.52
N GLU A 133 -6.59 -5.85 -0.56
CA GLU A 133 -7.20 -7.15 -0.84
C GLU A 133 -8.35 -7.43 0.15
N GLY A 134 -9.23 -8.38 -0.17
CA GLY A 134 -10.53 -8.49 0.50
C GLY A 134 -10.54 -9.27 1.81
N ARG A 135 -9.42 -9.84 2.26
CA ARG A 135 -9.40 -10.87 3.32
C ARG A 135 -8.36 -10.61 4.40
N GLN A 136 -7.06 -10.69 4.07
CA GLN A 136 -6.01 -10.73 5.09
C GLN A 136 -5.90 -9.43 5.89
N GLN A 137 -6.15 -8.28 5.26
CA GLN A 137 -6.20 -6.98 5.93
C GLN A 137 -7.35 -6.82 6.94
N PHE A 138 -8.33 -7.72 6.90
CA PHE A 138 -9.43 -7.83 7.87
C PHE A 138 -9.19 -8.95 8.89
N GLY A 139 -8.04 -9.61 8.85
CA GLY A 139 -7.63 -10.63 9.82
C GLY A 139 -7.86 -12.07 9.40
N ASP A 140 -8.28 -12.32 8.16
CA ASP A 140 -8.39 -13.69 7.64
C ASP A 140 -7.00 -14.24 7.27
N PHE A 141 -6.64 -15.36 7.88
CA PHE A 141 -5.38 -16.09 7.63
C PHE A 141 -5.64 -17.50 7.09
N SER A 142 -6.81 -17.74 6.50
CA SER A 142 -7.11 -18.98 5.79
C SER A 142 -6.16 -19.19 4.61
N GLU A 143 -6.01 -20.45 4.20
CA GLU A 143 -5.23 -20.82 3.01
C GLU A 143 -5.66 -20.00 1.77
N SER A 144 -6.96 -19.73 1.61
CA SER A 144 -7.47 -18.92 0.50
C SER A 144 -7.01 -17.46 0.55
N ALA A 145 -6.90 -16.87 1.74
CA ALA A 145 -6.40 -15.52 1.94
C ALA A 145 -4.89 -15.44 1.65
N LEU A 146 -4.12 -16.41 2.13
CA LEU A 146 -2.68 -16.49 1.87
C LEU A 146 -2.36 -16.73 0.39
N GLN A 147 -3.18 -17.54 -0.30
CA GLN A 147 -3.05 -17.73 -1.75
C GLN A 147 -3.21 -16.44 -2.55
N ASP A 148 -4.07 -15.52 -2.11
CA ASP A 148 -4.20 -14.22 -2.78
C ASP A 148 -2.98 -13.32 -2.55
N LEU A 149 -2.39 -13.35 -1.35
CA LEU A 149 -1.12 -12.68 -1.11
C LEU A 149 -0.01 -13.27 -2.00
N HIS A 150 0.01 -14.59 -2.18
CA HIS A 150 0.94 -15.23 -3.12
C HIS A 150 0.66 -14.86 -4.58
N ARG A 151 -0.61 -14.72 -5.00
CA ARG A 151 -0.96 -14.20 -6.34
C ARG A 151 -0.48 -12.76 -6.53
N TRP A 152 -0.64 -11.92 -5.52
CA TRP A 152 -0.08 -10.56 -5.51
C TRP A 152 1.44 -10.58 -5.71
N LYS A 153 2.15 -11.36 -4.88
CA LYS A 153 3.62 -11.47 -4.91
C LYS A 153 4.14 -12.01 -6.25
N ASN A 154 3.50 -13.05 -6.79
CA ASN A 154 4.06 -13.85 -7.87
C ASN A 154 3.50 -13.52 -9.27
N VAL A 155 2.31 -12.91 -9.36
CA VAL A 155 1.61 -12.69 -10.64
C VAL A 155 1.24 -11.22 -10.82
N TRP A 156 0.38 -10.67 -9.96
CA TRP A 156 -0.24 -9.37 -10.21
C TRP A 156 0.76 -8.21 -10.06
N ALA A 157 1.50 -8.15 -8.95
CA ALA A 157 2.49 -7.08 -8.77
C ALA A 157 3.62 -7.13 -9.80
N PRO A 158 4.25 -8.30 -10.12
CA PRO A 158 5.25 -8.37 -11.18
C PRO A 158 4.73 -7.94 -12.56
N SER A 159 3.50 -8.33 -12.92
CA SER A 159 2.89 -7.95 -14.21
C SER A 159 2.66 -6.44 -14.30
N LEU A 160 2.06 -5.85 -13.26
CA LEU A 160 1.87 -4.41 -13.17
C LEU A 160 3.20 -3.65 -13.14
N ARG A 161 4.21 -4.18 -12.45
CA ARG A 161 5.56 -3.60 -12.39
C ARG A 161 6.21 -3.56 -13.76
N GLN A 162 6.07 -4.64 -14.54
CA GLN A 162 6.58 -4.73 -15.89
C GLN A 162 5.92 -3.69 -16.81
N GLY A 163 4.58 -3.58 -16.77
CA GLY A 163 3.87 -2.52 -17.50
C GLY A 163 4.27 -1.11 -17.07
N LEU A 164 4.42 -0.86 -15.76
CA LEU A 164 4.76 0.46 -15.23
C LEU A 164 6.13 0.95 -15.69
N ARG A 165 7.09 0.02 -15.86
CA ARG A 165 8.42 0.33 -16.38
C ARG A 165 8.38 0.81 -17.83
N GLU A 166 7.47 0.26 -18.64
CA GLU A 166 7.25 0.70 -20.03
C GLU A 166 6.77 2.15 -20.09
N THR A 167 5.92 2.59 -19.15
CA THR A 167 5.39 3.95 -19.14
C THR A 167 6.32 4.98 -18.49
N GLY A 168 7.39 4.57 -17.82
CA GLY A 168 8.28 5.47 -17.06
C GLY A 168 7.64 6.06 -15.80
N GLY A 169 6.62 5.38 -15.26
CA GLY A 169 5.80 5.81 -14.14
C GLY A 169 4.40 6.28 -14.54
N LEU A 170 3.51 6.42 -13.56
CA LEU A 170 2.11 6.78 -13.76
C LEU A 170 1.72 7.97 -12.88
N PRO A 171 1.49 9.17 -13.46
CA PRO A 171 1.01 10.33 -12.71
C PRO A 171 -0.37 10.08 -12.09
N LEU A 172 -0.48 10.23 -10.77
CA LEU A 172 -1.72 9.90 -10.05
C LEU A 172 -2.72 11.06 -10.04
N LYS A 173 -2.23 12.31 -10.03
CA LYS A 173 -3.08 13.52 -10.02
C LYS A 173 -4.14 13.56 -11.14
N PRO A 174 -3.81 13.30 -12.43
CA PRO A 174 -4.81 13.28 -13.49
C PRO A 174 -5.88 12.19 -13.32
N ILE A 175 -5.50 11.01 -12.82
CA ILE A 175 -6.43 9.91 -12.53
C ILE A 175 -7.38 10.33 -11.41
N ILE A 176 -6.82 10.83 -10.31
CA ILE A 176 -7.56 11.32 -9.14
C ILE A 176 -8.55 12.42 -9.53
N ALA A 177 -8.09 13.45 -10.25
CA ALA A 177 -8.95 14.56 -10.66
C ALA A 177 -10.11 14.09 -11.55
N LYS A 178 -9.84 13.19 -12.52
CA LYS A 178 -10.87 12.63 -13.38
C LYS A 178 -11.85 11.74 -12.63
N ALA A 179 -11.35 10.92 -11.71
CA ALA A 179 -12.18 10.04 -10.89
C ALA A 179 -13.16 10.82 -9.99
N LEU A 180 -12.70 11.92 -9.37
CA LEU A 180 -13.56 12.83 -8.60
C LEU A 180 -14.71 13.40 -9.47
N MET A 181 -14.42 13.76 -10.72
CA MET A 181 -15.45 14.19 -11.69
C MET A 181 -16.38 13.06 -12.16
N MET A 182 -16.03 11.81 -11.87
CA MET A 182 -16.84 10.61 -12.16
C MET A 182 -17.59 10.11 -10.91
N GLY A 183 -17.58 10.87 -9.81
CA GLY A 183 -18.36 10.58 -8.60
C GLY A 183 -17.65 9.69 -7.57
N ASP A 184 -16.33 9.49 -7.71
CA ASP A 184 -15.52 8.90 -6.65
C ASP A 184 -15.26 9.91 -5.52
N GLU A 185 -15.02 9.40 -4.31
CA GLU A 185 -14.39 10.15 -3.21
C GLU A 185 -13.04 9.55 -2.77
N LEU A 186 -12.59 8.50 -3.46
CA LEU A 186 -11.27 7.89 -3.37
C LEU A 186 -10.95 7.15 -2.06
N HIS A 187 -11.90 7.05 -1.14
CA HIS A 187 -11.80 6.27 0.09
C HIS A 187 -12.75 5.07 0.06
N ASN A 188 -14.05 5.29 0.24
CA ASN A 188 -15.07 4.24 0.20
C ASN A 188 -15.49 3.87 -1.23
N ARG A 189 -15.39 4.83 -2.15
CA ARG A 189 -15.75 4.71 -3.56
C ARG A 189 -14.60 5.23 -4.43
N PRO A 190 -13.60 4.38 -4.73
CA PRO A 190 -12.56 4.65 -5.72
C PRO A 190 -12.79 3.85 -7.03
N VAL A 191 -14.04 3.65 -7.43
CA VAL A 191 -14.42 2.74 -8.53
C VAL A 191 -13.94 3.27 -9.88
N ALA A 192 -14.16 4.56 -10.15
CA ALA A 192 -13.70 5.20 -11.36
C ALA A 192 -12.17 5.24 -11.41
N ALA A 193 -11.51 5.56 -10.30
CA ALA A 193 -10.05 5.59 -10.20
C ALA A 193 -9.43 4.20 -10.45
N SER A 194 -9.98 3.15 -9.85
CA SER A 194 -9.55 1.76 -10.09
C SER A 194 -9.70 1.36 -11.55
N SER A 195 -10.78 1.79 -12.20
CA SER A 195 -11.03 1.51 -13.62
C SER A 195 -10.09 2.30 -14.55
N LEU A 196 -9.83 3.57 -14.25
CA LEU A 196 -8.88 4.43 -14.98
C LEU A 196 -7.45 3.89 -14.85
N PHE A 197 -7.06 3.44 -13.65
CA PHE A 197 -5.79 2.76 -13.42
C PHE A 197 -5.68 1.46 -14.21
N ALA A 198 -6.71 0.59 -14.16
CA ALA A 198 -6.72 -0.65 -14.92
C ALA A 198 -6.57 -0.41 -16.44
N ASN A 199 -7.24 0.62 -16.97
CA ASN A 199 -7.11 1.01 -18.38
C ASN A 199 -5.69 1.49 -18.72
N ALA A 200 -5.09 2.35 -17.88
CA ALA A 200 -3.73 2.85 -18.08
C ALA A 200 -2.71 1.71 -18.06
N MET A 201 -2.84 0.78 -17.11
CA MET A 201 -1.93 -0.35 -16.97
C MET A 201 -2.16 -1.44 -18.02
N GLY A 202 -3.38 -1.58 -18.56
CA GLY A 202 -3.72 -2.63 -19.50
C GLY A 202 -2.89 -2.58 -20.78
N SER A 203 -2.86 -1.43 -21.46
CA SER A 203 -2.02 -1.24 -22.65
C SER A 203 -0.53 -1.37 -22.32
N ALA A 204 -0.11 -0.78 -21.21
CA ALA A 204 1.28 -0.81 -20.77
C ALA A 204 1.80 -2.24 -20.55
N MET A 205 1.00 -3.12 -19.93
CA MET A 205 1.38 -4.53 -19.75
C MET A 205 1.45 -5.32 -21.07
N VAL A 206 0.61 -4.98 -22.05
CA VAL A 206 0.65 -5.58 -23.39
C VAL A 206 1.94 -5.18 -24.11
N GLU A 207 2.24 -3.89 -24.12
CA GLU A 207 3.45 -3.33 -24.75
C GLU A 207 4.73 -3.86 -24.10
N ALA A 208 4.74 -3.96 -22.77
CA ALA A 208 5.86 -4.51 -22.01
C ALA A 208 6.07 -6.02 -22.20
N GLY A 209 5.17 -6.72 -22.93
CA GLY A 209 5.29 -8.14 -23.21
C GLY A 209 5.06 -9.05 -22.00
N VAL A 210 4.15 -8.67 -21.09
CA VAL A 210 3.73 -9.56 -19.99
C VAL A 210 3.17 -10.85 -20.60
N VAL A 211 3.66 -12.00 -20.12
CA VAL A 211 3.25 -13.31 -20.65
C VAL A 211 1.74 -13.49 -20.55
N LYS A 212 1.13 -14.07 -21.60
CA LYS A 212 -0.33 -14.10 -21.80
C LYS A 212 -1.10 -14.59 -20.58
N GLU A 213 -0.63 -15.63 -19.91
CA GLU A 213 -1.28 -16.18 -18.71
C GLU A 213 -1.36 -15.16 -17.57
N ASN A 214 -0.21 -14.55 -17.22
CA ASN A 214 -0.12 -13.54 -16.17
C ASN A 214 -0.85 -12.24 -16.55
N LEU A 215 -0.77 -11.84 -17.83
CA LEU A 215 -1.50 -10.68 -18.36
C LEU A 215 -3.00 -10.85 -18.17
N VAL A 216 -3.57 -11.99 -18.62
CA VAL A 216 -5.00 -12.25 -18.50
C VAL A 216 -5.42 -12.36 -17.04
N ALA A 217 -4.62 -13.02 -16.20
CA ALA A 217 -4.90 -13.11 -14.76
C ALA A 217 -4.92 -11.74 -14.09
N THR A 218 -3.98 -10.85 -14.44
CA THR A 218 -3.88 -9.49 -13.89
C THR A 218 -5.00 -8.60 -14.40
N LEU A 219 -5.29 -8.60 -15.70
CA LEU A 219 -6.40 -7.83 -16.28
C LEU A 219 -7.75 -8.22 -15.68
N LYS A 220 -8.01 -9.52 -15.49
CA LYS A 220 -9.23 -9.99 -14.82
C LYS A 220 -9.32 -9.48 -13.39
N TYR A 221 -8.22 -9.49 -12.66
CA TYR A 221 -8.19 -8.99 -11.29
C TYR A 221 -8.45 -7.48 -11.24
N THR A 222 -7.69 -6.68 -12.00
CA THR A 222 -7.82 -5.21 -11.97
C THR A 222 -9.17 -4.72 -12.49
N ALA A 223 -9.75 -5.40 -13.48
CA ALA A 223 -11.06 -5.03 -14.03
C ALA A 223 -12.24 -5.29 -13.06
N ASN A 224 -12.06 -6.19 -12.09
CA ASN A 224 -13.12 -6.55 -11.12
C ASN A 224 -12.82 -6.07 -9.70
N HIS A 225 -11.70 -5.38 -9.46
CA HIS A 225 -11.34 -4.91 -8.14
C HIS A 225 -11.61 -3.41 -7.97
N GLU A 226 -12.79 -3.11 -7.42
CA GLU A 226 -13.27 -1.74 -7.23
C GLU A 226 -12.48 -0.91 -6.21
N LEU A 227 -11.84 -1.56 -5.24
CA LEU A 227 -11.07 -0.90 -4.16
C LEU A 227 -9.56 -0.85 -4.44
N LEU A 228 -9.10 -1.28 -5.62
CA LEU A 228 -7.67 -1.35 -5.95
C LEU A 228 -6.96 0.00 -5.75
N PHE A 229 -7.58 1.09 -6.19
CA PHE A 229 -6.99 2.42 -6.14
C PHE A 229 -6.98 3.04 -4.74
N LEU A 230 -7.69 2.47 -3.75
CA LEU A 230 -7.65 2.96 -2.37
C LEU A 230 -6.21 3.03 -1.83
N GLY A 231 -5.38 2.03 -2.13
CA GLY A 231 -3.98 2.04 -1.70
C GLY A 231 -3.13 3.12 -2.39
N LEU A 232 -3.53 3.58 -3.58
CA LEU A 232 -2.84 4.63 -4.34
C LEU A 232 -3.34 6.05 -3.99
N SER A 233 -4.56 6.17 -3.44
CA SER A 233 -5.12 7.44 -2.99
C SER A 233 -4.74 7.79 -1.54
N MET A 234 -4.36 6.79 -0.73
CA MET A 234 -3.79 6.96 0.62
C MET A 234 -2.38 7.52 0.56
#